data_AF-A0A6B3GZK1-F1
#
_entry.id   AF-A0A6B3GZK1-F1
#
_cell.length_a   1.000
_cell.length_b   1.000
_cell.length_c   1.000
_cell.angle_alpha   90.00
_cell.angle_beta   90.00
_cell.angle_gamma   90.00
#
_symmetry.space_group_name_H-M   'P 1'
#
loop_
_entity.id
_entity.type
_entity.pdbx_description
1 polymer ?
#
loop_
_entity_poly.entity_id
_entity_poly.type
_entity_poly.pdbx_seq_one_letter_code
_entity_poly.pdbx_strand_id
1 'polypeptide(L)'
;AEAETELESVRKALDEMEVRTLLSGEYDAREALVTVRAEAGGVDAADFAEKLQRMYLRWAERHNYKTEVYETAYAEEAGIKSTTFA
;
A
#
# COMPACT_ATOMS: atom_id res chain seq x y z
N ALA A 1 -20.26 -9.07 -28.22
CA ALA A 1 -20.92 -8.12 -27.30
C ALA A 1 -21.27 -8.79 -25.97
N GLU A 2 -22.44 -9.43 -25.77
CA GLU A 2 -22.78 -10.05 -24.45
C GLU A 2 -21.80 -11.12 -23.99
N ALA A 3 -21.36 -12.02 -24.88
CA ALA A 3 -20.37 -13.05 -24.56
C ALA A 3 -18.99 -12.48 -24.18
N GLU A 4 -18.62 -11.30 -24.69
CA GLU A 4 -17.35 -10.64 -24.31
C GLU A 4 -17.46 -10.01 -22.93
N THR A 5 -18.61 -9.39 -22.62
CA THR A 5 -18.89 -8.84 -21.29
C THR A 5 -18.91 -9.93 -20.22
N GLU A 6 -19.54 -11.08 -20.51
CA GLU A 6 -19.52 -12.24 -19.61
C GLU A 6 -18.10 -12.76 -19.41
N LEU A 7 -17.32 -12.92 -20.48
CA LEU A 7 -15.95 -13.40 -20.40
C LEU A 7 -15.06 -12.46 -19.56
N GLU A 8 -15.23 -11.14 -19.70
CA GLU A 8 -14.53 -10.15 -18.88
C GLU A 8 -14.91 -10.24 -17.40
N SER A 9 -16.20 -10.45 -17.09
CA SER A 9 -16.68 -10.62 -15.72
C SER A 9 -16.12 -11.88 -15.06
N VAL A 10 -16.09 -13.01 -15.79
CA VAL A 10 -15.57 -14.30 -15.30
C VAL A 10 -14.07 -14.19 -15.08
N ARG A 11 -13.35 -13.53 -15.98
CA ARG A 11 -11.92 -13.31 -15.85
C ARG A 11 -11.58 -12.47 -14.61
N LYS A 12 -12.33 -11.40 -14.37
CA LYS A 12 -12.17 -10.59 -13.16
C LYS A 12 -12.42 -11.41 -11.88
N ALA A 13 -13.48 -12.22 -11.87
CA ALA A 13 -13.77 -13.08 -10.72
C ALA A 13 -12.68 -14.14 -10.49
N LEU A 14 -12.09 -14.68 -11.56
CA LEU A 14 -10.98 -15.62 -11.48
C LEU A 14 -9.73 -14.94 -10.88
N ASP A 15 -9.36 -13.76 -11.39
CA ASP A 15 -8.21 -12.99 -10.89
C ASP A 15 -8.38 -12.66 -9.39
N GLU A 16 -9.60 -12.31 -8.96
CA GLU A 16 -9.92 -12.08 -7.54
C GLU A 16 -9.77 -13.35 -6.67
N MET A 17 -10.15 -14.53 -7.19
CA MET A 17 -9.98 -15.80 -6.49
C MET A 17 -8.51 -16.23 -6.41
N GLU A 18 -7.73 -16.00 -7.46
CA GLU A 18 -6.29 -16.27 -7.44
C GLU A 18 -5.58 -15.45 -6.36
N VAL A 19 -5.87 -14.14 -6.28
CA VAL A 19 -5.34 -13.26 -5.24
C VAL A 19 -5.71 -13.76 -3.84
N ARG A 20 -6.96 -14.18 -3.63
CA ARG A 20 -7.41 -14.72 -2.33
C ARG A 20 -6.69 -16.01 -1.96
N THR A 21 -6.38 -16.84 -2.95
CA THR A 21 -5.67 -18.11 -2.73
C THR A 21 -4.21 -17.86 -2.36
N LEU A 22 -3.59 -16.85 -2.98
CA LEU A 22 -2.24 -16.40 -2.62
C LEU A 22 -2.16 -15.80 -1.20
N LEU A 23 -3.23 -15.15 -0.75
CA LEU A 23 -3.36 -14.53 0.58
C LEU A 23 -4.00 -15.47 1.62
N SER A 24 -3.53 -16.72 1.70
CA SER A 24 -4.03 -17.75 2.63
C SER A 24 -3.07 -18.06 3.79
N GLY A 25 -2.09 -17.19 4.04
CA GLY A 25 -1.18 -17.27 5.17
C GLY A 25 -1.87 -17.00 6.51
N GLU A 26 -1.23 -17.40 7.60
CA GLU A 26 -1.76 -17.29 8.98
C GLU A 26 -2.14 -15.85 9.38
N TYR A 27 -1.46 -14.86 8.80
CA TYR A 27 -1.58 -13.44 9.18
C TYR A 27 -2.23 -12.56 8.13
N ASP A 28 -2.64 -13.10 6.99
CA ASP A 28 -3.18 -12.30 5.88
C ASP A 28 -4.54 -11.67 6.19
N ALA A 29 -5.26 -12.21 7.18
CA ALA A 29 -6.49 -11.62 7.69
C ALA A 29 -6.27 -10.47 8.69
N ARG A 30 -5.02 -10.22 9.12
CA ARG A 30 -4.69 -9.18 10.11
C ARG A 30 -4.36 -7.86 9.41
N GLU A 31 -4.47 -6.77 10.18
CA GLU A 31 -4.02 -5.45 9.74
C GLU A 31 -2.50 -5.46 9.48
N ALA A 32 -2.08 -4.76 8.43
CA ALA A 32 -0.68 -4.66 8.06
C ALA A 32 -0.06 -3.40 8.67
N LEU A 33 0.98 -3.57 9.48
CA LEU A 33 1.79 -2.44 9.96
C LEU A 33 2.88 -2.13 8.93
N VAL A 34 2.84 -0.94 8.34
CA VAL A 34 3.80 -0.50 7.33
C VAL A 34 4.72 0.55 7.92
N THR A 35 6.03 0.27 7.90
CA THR A 35 7.07 1.24 8.27
C THR A 35 7.95 1.56 7.07
N VAL A 36 8.05 2.84 6.72
CA VAL A 36 8.97 3.34 5.68
C VAL A 36 10.10 4.08 6.37
N ARG A 37 11.35 3.83 5.95
CA ARG A 37 12.55 4.51 6.46
C ARG A 37 13.43 4.98 5.31
N ALA A 38 13.84 6.24 5.36
CA ALA A 38 14.88 6.78 4.50
C ALA A 38 16.24 6.49 5.15
N GLU A 39 17.02 5.62 4.52
CA GLU A 39 18.36 5.25 5.01
C GLU A 39 19.44 5.96 4.20
N ALA A 40 19.88 5.35 3.09
CA ALA A 40 20.90 5.93 2.21
C ALA A 40 20.27 6.86 1.16
N GLY A 41 20.90 8.01 0.93
CA GLY A 41 20.50 8.96 -0.12
C GLY A 41 20.14 10.36 0.37
N GLY A 42 20.23 10.63 1.68
CA GLY A 42 20.06 11.98 2.23
C GLY A 42 18.67 12.55 1.97
N VAL A 43 18.63 13.81 1.52
CA VAL A 43 17.39 14.57 1.29
C VAL A 43 16.52 13.93 0.21
N ASP A 44 17.11 13.44 -0.89
CA ASP A 44 16.35 12.81 -1.97
C ASP A 44 15.64 11.52 -1.50
N ALA A 45 16.30 10.75 -0.64
CA ALA A 45 15.71 9.56 -0.05
C ALA A 45 14.59 9.91 0.94
N ALA A 46 14.74 10.99 1.72
CA ALA A 46 13.70 11.47 2.63
C ALA A 46 12.46 11.96 1.86
N ASP A 47 12.66 12.68 0.77
CA ASP A 47 11.59 13.11 -0.14
C ASP A 47 10.88 11.91 -0.79
N PHE A 48 11.65 10.88 -1.16
CA PHE A 48 11.08 9.65 -1.73
C PHE A 48 10.27 8.86 -0.69
N ALA A 49 10.75 8.79 0.56
CA ALA A 49 10.01 8.16 1.65
C ALA A 49 8.65 8.85 1.88
N GLU A 50 8.60 10.18 1.81
CA GLU A 50 7.35 10.93 1.91
C GLU A 50 6.40 10.62 0.75
N LYS A 51 6.94 10.55 -0.48
CA LYS A 51 6.16 10.17 -1.68
C LYS A 51 5.60 8.75 -1.54
N LEU A 52 6.37 7.80 -1.01
CA LEU A 52 5.92 6.43 -0.76
C LEU A 52 4.81 6.38 0.28
N GLN A 53 4.94 7.09 1.40
CA GLN A 53 3.88 7.19 2.40
C GLN A 53 2.56 7.65 1.76
N ARG A 54 2.60 8.75 1.01
CA ARG A 54 1.41 9.29 0.33
C ARG A 54 0.84 8.34 -0.72
N MET A 55 1.69 7.59 -1.41
CA MET A 55 1.27 6.59 -2.40
C MET A 55 0.47 5.46 -1.74
N TYR A 56 0.99 4.87 -0.67
CA TYR A 56 0.29 3.81 0.07
C TYR A 56 -0.96 4.33 0.79
N LEU A 57 -0.88 5.56 1.33
CA LEU A 57 -1.99 6.43 1.73
C LEU A 57 -3.22 6.28 0.82
N ARG A 58 -3.00 6.72 -0.41
CA ARG A 58 -4.01 6.79 -1.46
C ARG A 58 -4.41 5.41 -1.99
N TRP A 59 -3.46 4.47 -2.04
CA TRP A 59 -3.78 3.10 -2.46
C TRP A 59 -4.73 2.43 -1.47
N ALA A 60 -4.49 2.57 -0.17
CA ALA A 60 -5.34 2.03 0.88
C ALA A 60 -6.75 2.65 0.85
N GLU A 61 -6.83 3.97 0.71
CA GLU A 61 -8.10 4.70 0.56
C GLU A 61 -8.91 4.20 -0.66
N ARG A 62 -8.26 3.99 -1.82
CA ARG A 62 -8.91 3.45 -3.03
C ARG A 62 -9.44 2.03 -2.87
N HIS A 63 -8.87 1.24 -1.97
CA HIS A 63 -9.32 -0.12 -1.66
C HIS A 63 -10.25 -0.17 -0.44
N ASN A 64 -10.68 0.99 0.07
CA ASN A 64 -11.49 1.12 1.29
C ASN A 64 -10.86 0.51 2.55
N TYR A 65 -9.52 0.46 2.62
CA TYR A 65 -8.82 0.12 3.84
C TYR A 65 -8.74 1.34 4.76
N LYS A 66 -9.06 1.14 6.04
CA LYS A 66 -8.86 2.17 7.07
C LYS A 66 -7.35 2.36 7.26
N THR A 67 -6.91 3.61 7.35
CA THR A 67 -5.52 3.94 7.62
C THR A 67 -5.39 4.90 8.80
N GLU A 68 -4.41 4.66 9.65
CA GLU A 68 -4.03 5.47 10.79
C GLU A 68 -2.50 5.64 10.81
N VAL A 69 -2.05 6.89 10.81
CA VAL A 69 -0.62 7.20 10.91
C VAL A 69 -0.24 7.27 12.38
N TYR A 70 0.62 6.36 12.82
CA TYR A 70 1.07 6.28 14.21
C TYR A 70 2.22 7.24 14.50
N GLU A 71 3.21 7.28 13.61
CA GLU A 71 4.40 8.11 13.79
C GLU A 71 4.92 8.62 12.45
N THR A 72 5.45 9.84 12.45
CA THR A 72 6.24 10.40 11.34
C THR A 72 7.39 11.21 11.91
N ALA A 73 8.61 10.86 11.50
CA ALA A 73 9.83 11.59 11.82
C ALA A 73 10.27 12.38 10.59
N TYR A 74 10.27 13.70 10.68
CA TYR A 74 10.67 14.60 9.61
C TYR A 74 12.20 14.67 9.48
N ALA A 75 12.69 14.86 8.26
CA ALA A 75 14.09 15.17 8.03
C ALA A 75 14.38 16.66 8.28
N GLU A 76 15.66 17.02 8.41
CA GLU A 76 16.06 18.40 8.75
C GLU A 76 15.83 19.39 7.61
N GLU A 77 15.93 18.93 6.36
CA GLU A 77 15.88 19.81 5.18
C GLU A 77 14.59 19.62 4.38
N ALA A 78 14.26 18.39 3.97
CA ALA A 78 13.00 18.05 3.31
C ALA A 78 12.66 16.56 3.44
N GLY A 79 11.36 16.23 3.34
CA GLY A 79 10.87 14.86 3.41
C GLY A 79 10.80 14.25 4.81
N ILE A 80 10.74 12.93 4.88
CA ILE A 80 10.62 12.18 6.14
C ILE A 80 11.77 11.18 6.31
N LYS A 81 12.32 11.07 7.52
CA LYS A 81 13.26 10.02 7.91
C LYS A 81 12.55 8.69 8.09
N SER A 82 11.36 8.71 8.69
CA SER A 82 10.55 7.50 8.83
C SER A 82 9.07 7.80 9.05
N THR A 83 8.22 6.82 8.75
CA THR A 83 6.81 6.82 9.15
C THR A 83 6.31 5.41 9.38
N THR A 84 5.35 5.27 10.28
CA THR A 84 4.64 4.02 10.53
C THR A 84 3.13 4.26 10.48
N PHE A 85 2.40 3.42 9.77
CA PHE A 85 0.95 3.45 9.64
C PHE A 85 0.36 2.04 9.49
N ALA A 86 -0.92 1.87 9.78
CA ALA A 86 -1.71 0.67 9.50
C ALA A 86 -3.07 1.05 8.94
#